data_AF-A0A350XLM7-F1
#
_entry.id   AF-A0A350XLM7-F1
#
_cell.length_a   1.000
_cell.length_b   1.000
_cell.length_c   1.000
_cell.angle_alpha   90.00
_cell.angle_beta   90.00
_cell.angle_gamma   90.00
#
_symmetry.space_group_name_H-M   'P 1'
#
loop_
_entity.id
_entity.type
_entity.pdbx_description
1 polymer ?
#
loop_
_entity_poly.entity_id
_entity_poly.type
_entity_poly.pdbx_seq_one_letter_code
_entity_poly.pdbx_strand_id
1 'polypeptide(L)'
;MKIASIDREIIDGTDEVVTRVVMTEVASQCILARLMIKALGRPGVDNDMELVGSGEEWEILWTHPQLSIEETQELVEQAIAPPPAKMRSHS
;
A
#
# COMPACT_ATOMS: atom_id res chain seq x y z
N MET A 1 -11.52 5.17 2.04
CA MET A 1 -10.44 4.30 1.54
C MET A 1 -10.36 3.07 2.43
N LYS A 2 -10.47 1.88 1.85
CA LYS A 2 -10.48 0.60 2.55
C LYS A 2 -9.74 -0.45 1.73
N ILE A 3 -9.13 -1.41 2.42
CA ILE A 3 -8.61 -2.64 1.78
C ILE A 3 -9.80 -3.53 1.43
N ALA A 4 -9.90 -3.95 0.18
CA ALA A 4 -10.91 -4.90 -0.30
C ALA A 4 -10.35 -6.33 -0.34
N SER A 5 -9.12 -6.52 -0.83
CA SER A 5 -8.41 -7.80 -0.79
C SER A 5 -6.90 -7.61 -0.72
N ILE A 6 -6.23 -8.65 -0.25
CA ILE A 6 -4.77 -8.79 -0.26
C ILE A 6 -4.46 -10.19 -0.79
N ASP A 7 -3.68 -10.27 -1.84
CA ASP A 7 -3.23 -11.52 -2.46
C ASP A 7 -1.70 -11.53 -2.51
N ARG A 8 -1.12 -12.73 -2.45
CA ARG A 8 0.34 -12.91 -2.52
C ARG A 8 0.69 -14.08 -3.41
N GLU A 9 1.74 -13.88 -4.19
CA GLU A 9 2.33 -14.89 -5.05
C GLU A 9 3.85 -14.93 -4.83
N ILE A 10 4.39 -16.12 -4.64
CA ILE A 10 5.84 -16.33 -4.54
C ILE A 10 6.41 -16.25 -5.94
N ILE A 11 7.49 -15.50 -6.12
CA ILE A 11 8.19 -15.46 -7.40
C ILE A 11 9.15 -16.65 -7.44
N ASP A 12 8.87 -17.62 -8.32
CA ASP A 12 9.68 -18.82 -8.44
C ASP A 12 11.15 -18.49 -8.71
N GLY A 13 12.03 -19.02 -7.86
CA GLY A 13 13.48 -18.83 -7.98
C GLY A 13 14.01 -17.54 -7.35
N THR A 14 13.19 -16.78 -6.60
CA THR A 14 13.65 -15.65 -5.78
C THR A 14 13.15 -15.76 -4.34
N ASP A 15 13.72 -14.95 -3.45
CA ASP A 15 13.27 -14.78 -2.06
C ASP A 15 12.16 -13.72 -1.92
N GLU A 16 11.57 -13.29 -3.04
CA GLU A 16 10.60 -12.22 -3.11
C GLU A 16 9.18 -12.75 -3.31
N VAL A 17 8.21 -11.95 -2.88
CA VAL A 17 6.79 -12.15 -3.18
C VAL A 17 6.26 -10.94 -3.91
N VAL A 18 5.38 -11.18 -4.88
CA VAL A 18 4.48 -10.13 -5.37
C VAL A 18 3.30 -10.08 -4.42
N THR A 19 3.05 -8.92 -3.86
CA THR A 19 1.86 -8.64 -3.09
C THR A 19 0.95 -7.73 -3.88
N ARG A 20 -0.32 -8.09 -3.95
CA ARG A 20 -1.39 -7.33 -4.59
C ARG A 20 -2.37 -6.88 -3.52
N VAL A 21 -2.64 -5.59 -3.45
CA VAL A 21 -3.68 -5.03 -2.58
C VAL A 21 -4.69 -4.26 -3.41
N VAL A 22 -5.95 -4.63 -3.29
CA VAL A 22 -7.06 -3.89 -3.90
C VAL A 22 -7.63 -2.93 -2.87
N MET A 23 -7.67 -1.66 -3.23
CA MET A 23 -8.21 -0.56 -2.44
C MET A 23 -9.50 -0.05 -3.06
N THR A 24 -10.50 0.21 -2.21
CA THR A 24 -11.77 0.84 -2.61
C THR A 24 -11.97 2.15 -1.86
N GLU A 25 -12.95 2.96 -2.28
CA GLU A 25 -13.25 4.27 -1.71
C GLU A 25 -12.02 5.20 -1.74
N VAL A 26 -11.22 5.11 -2.81
CA VAL A 26 -10.03 5.94 -3.03
C VAL A 26 -10.47 7.30 -3.55
N ALA A 27 -10.49 8.31 -2.68
CA ALA A 27 -10.89 9.66 -3.05
C ALA A 27 -9.86 10.38 -3.95
N SER A 28 -8.59 9.94 -3.95
CA SER A 28 -7.52 10.54 -4.74
C SER A 28 -6.37 9.58 -4.95
N GLN A 29 -6.07 9.29 -6.22
CA GLN A 29 -4.89 8.53 -6.63
C GLN A 29 -3.59 9.15 -6.07
N CYS A 30 -3.45 10.47 -6.17
CA CYS A 30 -2.26 11.18 -5.72
C CYS A 30 -2.03 11.02 -4.21
N ILE A 31 -3.11 10.99 -3.41
CA ILE A 31 -3.01 10.75 -1.97
C ILE A 31 -2.62 9.29 -1.73
N LEU A 32 -3.30 8.34 -2.39
CA LEU A 32 -2.98 6.92 -2.27
C LEU A 32 -1.50 6.64 -2.57
N ALA A 33 -0.99 7.13 -3.70
CA ALA A 33 0.39 6.95 -4.11
C ALA A 33 1.38 7.47 -3.04
N ARG A 34 1.13 8.66 -2.49
CA ARG A 34 2.00 9.23 -1.43
C ARG A 34 1.98 8.40 -0.15
N LEU A 35 0.83 7.87 0.24
CA LEU A 35 0.70 7.03 1.43
C LEU A 35 1.42 5.70 1.23
N MET A 36 1.25 5.06 0.07
CA MET A 36 1.90 3.79 -0.24
C MET A 36 3.41 3.94 -0.38
N ILE A 37 3.90 4.99 -1.06
CA ILE A 37 5.35 5.28 -1.14
C ILE A 37 5.95 5.45 0.26
N LYS A 38 5.23 6.12 1.16
CA LYS A 38 5.70 6.32 2.53
C LYS A 38 5.73 5.02 3.34
N ALA A 39 4.79 4.12 3.12
CA ALA A 39 4.63 2.89 3.90
C ALA A 39 5.45 1.72 3.36
N LEU A 40 5.51 1.57 2.04
CA LEU A 40 6.06 0.41 1.35
C LEU A 40 7.44 0.68 0.75
N GLY A 41 7.82 1.96 0.57
CA GLY A 41 9.08 2.37 -0.04
C GLY A 41 8.91 3.00 -1.42
N ARG A 42 10.00 3.53 -1.98
CA ARG A 42 10.00 4.23 -3.27
C ARG A 42 10.10 3.23 -4.43
N PRO A 43 9.15 3.27 -5.39
CA PRO A 43 9.22 2.42 -6.57
C PRO A 43 10.48 2.70 -7.41
N GLY A 44 11.11 1.64 -7.93
CA GLY A 44 12.33 1.67 -8.73
C GLY A 44 13.62 1.95 -7.93
N VAL A 45 13.52 2.10 -6.60
CA VAL A 45 14.66 2.29 -5.70
C VAL A 45 14.64 1.26 -4.58
N ASP A 46 13.52 1.18 -3.86
CA ASP A 46 13.36 0.32 -2.70
C ASP A 46 12.58 -0.97 -3.05
N ASN A 47 11.71 -0.93 -4.08
CA ASN A 47 10.91 -2.06 -4.57
C ASN A 47 10.39 -1.82 -6.01
N ASP A 48 9.77 -2.83 -6.62
CA ASP A 48 9.00 -2.68 -7.87
C ASP A 48 7.51 -2.50 -7.54
N MET A 49 7.10 -1.27 -7.21
CA MET A 49 5.70 -0.94 -6.94
C MET A 49 4.99 -0.28 -8.13
N GLU A 50 3.78 -0.75 -8.42
CA GLU A 50 2.88 -0.22 -9.44
C GLU A 50 1.49 0.08 -8.86
N LEU A 51 0.83 1.13 -9.38
CA LEU A 51 -0.55 1.47 -9.05
C LEU A 51 -1.39 1.44 -10.32
N VAL A 52 -2.37 0.55 -10.37
CA VAL A 52 -3.23 0.33 -11.53
C VAL A 52 -4.68 0.47 -11.10
N GLY A 53 -5.48 1.26 -11.81
CA GLY A 53 -6.87 1.44 -11.42
C GLY A 53 -7.54 2.66 -12.04
N SER A 54 -8.80 2.87 -11.69
CA SER A 54 -9.56 4.02 -12.13
C SER A 54 -10.72 4.33 -11.19
N GLY A 55 -11.05 5.62 -11.03
CA GLY A 55 -12.10 6.05 -10.13
C GLY A 55 -11.77 5.75 -8.67
N GLU A 56 -12.68 5.04 -7.99
CA GLU A 56 -12.61 4.75 -6.56
C GLU A 56 -11.89 3.44 -6.21
N GLU A 57 -11.54 2.64 -7.22
CA GLU A 57 -10.87 1.34 -7.06
C GLU A 57 -9.46 1.38 -7.66
N TRP A 58 -8.49 0.95 -6.85
CA TRP A 58 -7.08 0.95 -7.20
C TRP A 58 -6.40 -0.32 -6.69
N GLU A 59 -5.62 -0.93 -7.55
CA GLU A 59 -4.73 -2.03 -7.25
C GLU A 59 -3.32 -1.49 -7.03
N ILE A 60 -2.68 -1.96 -5.95
CA ILE A 60 -1.29 -1.70 -5.64
C ILE A 60 -0.57 -3.04 -5.74
N LEU A 61 0.38 -3.14 -6.67
CA LEU A 61 1.25 -4.30 -6.79
C LEU A 61 2.63 -3.89 -6.30
N TRP A 62 3.29 -4.73 -5.52
CA TRP A 62 4.70 -4.50 -5.21
C TRP A 62 5.45 -5.78 -4.92
N THR A 63 6.75 -5.76 -5.17
CA THR A 63 7.69 -6.80 -4.74
C THR A 63 8.32 -6.44 -3.39
N HIS A 64 8.47 -7.42 -2.50
CA HIS A 64 9.23 -7.23 -1.27
C HIS A 64 9.78 -8.58 -0.77
N PRO A 65 10.91 -8.58 -0.02
CA PRO A 65 11.30 -9.72 0.81
C PRO A 65 10.12 -10.21 1.67
N GLN A 66 9.92 -11.52 1.75
CA GLN A 66 8.70 -12.18 2.27
C GLN A 66 8.01 -11.48 3.47
N LEU A 67 7.12 -10.50 3.19
CA LEU A 67 6.20 -9.89 4.16
C LEU A 67 4.91 -10.71 4.20
N SER A 68 4.42 -11.09 5.38
CA SER A 68 3.13 -11.80 5.54
C SER A 68 1.92 -10.99 5.04
N ILE A 69 0.78 -11.65 4.86
CA ILE A 69 -0.48 -10.95 4.54
C ILE A 69 -0.86 -10.02 5.70
N GLU A 70 -0.68 -10.49 6.93
CA GLU A 70 -1.00 -9.77 8.16
C GLU A 70 -0.13 -8.51 8.31
N GLU A 71 1.20 -8.63 8.12
CA GLU A 71 2.10 -7.47 8.15
C GLU A 71 1.78 -6.47 7.03
N THR A 72 1.44 -6.99 5.85
CA THR A 72 0.98 -6.16 4.73
C THR A 72 -0.26 -5.36 5.12
N GLN A 73 -1.26 -6.04 5.69
CA GLN A 73 -2.50 -5.41 6.12
C GLN A 73 -2.23 -4.31 7.13
N GLU A 74 -1.41 -4.60 8.16
CA GLU A 74 -1.05 -3.61 9.18
C GLU A 74 -0.35 -2.38 8.58
N LEU A 75 0.60 -2.57 7.66
CA LEU A 75 1.33 -1.48 7.01
C LEU A 75 0.38 -0.58 6.20
N VAL A 76 -0.50 -1.18 5.40
CA VAL A 76 -1.46 -0.44 4.57
C VAL A 76 -2.50 0.25 5.43
N GLU A 77 -3.03 -0.41 6.47
CA GLU A 77 -4.00 0.18 7.41
C GLU A 77 -3.40 1.38 8.15
N GLN A 78 -2.17 1.27 8.64
CA GLN A 78 -1.48 2.39 9.28
C GLN A 78 -1.25 3.56 8.32
N ALA A 79 -0.96 3.27 7.05
CA ALA A 79 -0.75 4.30 6.04
C ALA A 79 -2.02 5.09 5.72
N ILE A 80 -3.17 4.42 5.66
CA ILE A 80 -4.45 5.03 5.31
C ILE A 80 -5.22 5.57 6.51
N ALA A 81 -4.78 5.24 7.73
CA ALA A 81 -5.38 5.75 8.96
C ALA A 81 -5.27 7.29 9.02
N PRO A 82 -6.34 7.99 9.45
CA PRO A 82 -6.27 9.42 9.65
C PRO A 82 -5.20 9.75 10.71
N PRO A 83 -4.43 10.85 10.55
CA PRO A 83 -3.43 11.23 11.53
C PRO A 83 -4.09 11.42 12.91
N PRO A 84 -3.39 11.03 13.99
CA PRO A 84 -3.95 11.15 15.33
C PRO A 84 -4.37 12.60 15.60
N ALA A 85 -5.55 12.78 16.20
CA ALA A 85 -6.23 14.07 16.36
C ALA A 85 -5.45 15.14 17.16
N LYS A 86 -4.26 14.81 17.69
CA LYS A 86 -3.41 15.70 18.52
C LYS A 86 -2.38 16.51 17.72
N MET A 87 -2.77 17.03 16.55
CA MET A 87 -2.01 18.08 15.83
C MET A 87 -2.93 19.27 15.46
N ARG A 88 -3.91 19.57 16.31
CA ARG A 88 -4.71 20.80 16.24
C ARG A 88 -4.56 21.61 17.53
N SER A 89 -3.34 21.95 17.88
CA SER A 89 -3.08 22.97 18.90
C SER A 89 -1.65 23.48 18.78
N HIS A 90 -1.42 24.40 17.86
CA HIS A 90 -0.54 25.52 18.15
C HIS A 90 -1.20 26.78 17.57
N SER A 91 -1.62 27.60 18.52
CA SER A 91 -2.14 28.96 18.44
C SER A 91 -1.20 29.92 17.74
#